data_AF-A0A2S6HFS4-F1
#
_entry.id   AF-A0A2S6HFS4-F1
#
_cell.length_a   1.000
_cell.length_b   1.000
_cell.length_c   1.000
_cell.angle_alpha   90.00
_cell.angle_beta   90.00
_cell.angle_gamma   90.00
#
_symmetry.space_group_name_H-M   'P 1'
#
loop_
_entity.id
_entity.type
_entity.pdbx_description
1 polymer ?
#
loop_
_entity_poly.entity_id
_entity_poly.type
_entity_poly.pdbx_seq_one_letter_code
_entity_poly.pdbx_strand_id
1 'polypeptide(L)'
;MVLYWRNRVAGWTYFFTVTLRDRRSDVLVRHVGLLRNAFRTMRAERPFTIDAIVILPDHLHAVWTLPDGDADYSGRWRAIKSNFTHELRLSRMPLTPDKRDEYRL
;
A
#
# COMPACT_ATOMS: atom_id res chain seq x y z
N MET A 1 21.03 5.04 3.14
CA MET A 1 20.37 5.31 4.42
C MET A 1 19.56 6.60 4.25
N VAL A 2 18.29 6.64 4.64
CA VAL A 2 17.50 7.89 4.65
C VAL A 2 17.27 8.31 6.10
N LEU A 3 17.49 9.58 6.42
CA LEU A 3 17.37 10.16 7.78
C LEU A 3 15.94 10.66 8.07
N TYR A 4 14.93 10.05 7.45
CA TYR A 4 13.54 10.44 7.64
C TYR A 4 13.00 9.91 8.97
N TRP A 5 12.43 10.80 9.79
CA TRP A 5 11.73 10.43 11.01
C TRP A 5 10.22 10.34 10.76
N ARG A 6 9.62 9.22 11.15
CA ARG A 6 8.18 8.99 11.01
C ARG A 6 7.42 9.77 12.08
N ASN A 7 6.63 10.74 11.65
CA ASN A 7 5.71 11.43 12.55
C ASN A 7 4.55 10.49 12.91
N ARG A 8 4.45 10.09 14.19
CA ARG A 8 3.43 9.14 14.68
C ARG A 8 2.52 9.84 15.69
N VAL A 9 1.56 10.59 15.17
CA VAL A 9 0.55 11.28 15.97
C VAL A 9 -0.79 10.57 15.81
N ALA A 10 -1.42 10.23 16.92
CA ALA A 10 -2.69 9.52 16.92
C ALA A 10 -3.82 10.37 16.30
N GLY A 11 -4.70 9.76 15.52
CA GLY A 11 -5.87 10.44 14.92
C GLY A 11 -5.58 11.40 13.77
N TRP A 12 -4.31 11.54 13.37
CA TRP A 12 -3.92 12.54 12.37
C TRP A 12 -4.18 12.11 10.92
N THR A 13 -4.23 13.12 10.06
CA THR A 13 -4.26 12.97 8.60
C THR A 13 -2.85 12.95 8.02
N TYR A 14 -2.61 12.05 7.08
CA TYR A 14 -1.30 11.82 6.46
C TYR A 14 -1.42 11.74 4.94
N PHE A 15 -0.46 12.33 4.23
CA PHE A 15 -0.24 12.12 2.80
C PHE A 15 0.84 11.06 2.57
N PHE A 16 0.58 10.15 1.63
CA PHE A 16 1.50 9.08 1.26
C PHE A 16 1.73 9.05 -0.25
N THR A 17 2.97 8.79 -0.62
CA THR A 17 3.35 8.35 -1.96
C THR A 17 3.86 6.92 -1.85
N VAL A 18 3.22 5.98 -2.55
CA VAL A 18 3.68 4.59 -2.62
C VAL A 18 4.00 4.28 -4.05
N THR A 19 5.19 3.73 -4.27
CA THR A 19 5.73 3.52 -5.60
C THR A 19 6.14 2.08 -5.82
N LEU A 20 5.91 1.60 -7.04
CA LEU A 20 6.53 0.40 -7.58
C LEU A 20 8.05 0.58 -7.68
N ARG A 21 8.77 -0.54 -7.58
CA ARG A 21 10.21 -0.61 -7.88
C ARG A 21 10.44 -0.44 -9.38
N ASP A 22 9.65 -1.12 -10.22
CA ASP A 22 9.70 -0.97 -11.66
C ASP A 22 8.79 0.17 -12.13
N ARG A 23 9.42 1.27 -12.57
CA ARG A 23 8.74 2.49 -13.04
C ARG A 23 8.09 2.38 -14.41
N ARG A 24 8.34 1.28 -15.12
CA ARG A 24 7.70 0.98 -16.41
C ARG A 24 6.50 0.05 -16.27
N SER A 25 6.28 -0.48 -15.06
CA SER A 25 5.15 -1.33 -14.75
C SER A 25 3.86 -0.50 -14.63
N ASP A 26 2.74 -1.13 -14.97
CA ASP A 26 1.37 -0.65 -14.85
C ASP A 26 0.54 -1.56 -13.91
N VAL A 27 1.21 -2.40 -13.11
CA VAL A 27 0.56 -3.44 -12.30
C VAL A 27 -0.51 -2.88 -11.37
N LEU A 28 -0.34 -1.67 -10.85
CA LEU A 28 -1.31 -1.04 -9.96
C LEU A 28 -2.65 -0.78 -10.66
N VAL A 29 -2.61 -0.33 -11.92
CA VAL A 29 -3.83 -0.05 -12.70
C VAL A 29 -4.36 -1.32 -13.37
N ARG A 30 -3.48 -2.18 -13.89
CA ARG A 30 -3.84 -3.46 -14.52
C ARG A 30 -4.57 -4.38 -13.53
N HIS A 31 -4.15 -4.39 -12.27
CA HIS A 31 -4.74 -5.19 -11.20
C HIS A 31 -5.43 -4.35 -10.14
N VAL A 32 -6.03 -3.21 -10.54
CA VAL A 32 -6.70 -2.28 -9.60
C VAL A 32 -7.80 -2.97 -8.77
N GLY A 33 -8.45 -4.01 -9.31
CA GLY A 33 -9.42 -4.82 -8.56
C GLY A 33 -8.82 -5.50 -7.33
N LEU A 34 -7.63 -6.11 -7.47
CA LEU A 34 -6.92 -6.75 -6.36
C LEU A 34 -6.42 -5.70 -5.36
N LEU A 35 -5.93 -4.56 -5.86
CA LEU A 35 -5.51 -3.45 -5.00
C LEU A 35 -6.69 -2.94 -4.16
N ARG A 36 -7.85 -2.70 -4.79
CA ARG A 36 -9.08 -2.30 -4.09
C ARG A 36 -9.49 -3.34 -3.05
N ASN A 37 -9.35 -4.63 -3.34
CA ASN A 37 -9.63 -5.68 -2.37
C ASN A 37 -8.71 -5.59 -1.16
N ALA A 38 -7.39 -5.44 -1.38
CA ALA A 38 -6.42 -5.27 -0.29
C ALA A 38 -6.75 -4.07 0.62
N PHE A 39 -7.16 -2.93 0.03
CA PHE A 39 -7.65 -1.78 0.79
C PHE A 39 -8.93 -2.09 1.59
N ARG A 40 -9.89 -2.81 0.99
CA ARG A 40 -11.15 -3.19 1.66
C ARG A 40 -10.90 -4.13 2.84
N THR A 41 -10.09 -5.17 2.66
CA THR A 41 -9.69 -6.10 3.72
C THR A 41 -9.03 -5.33 4.86
N MET A 42 -8.07 -4.45 4.55
CA MET A 42 -7.41 -3.67 5.59
C MET A 42 -8.37 -2.75 6.34
N ARG A 43 -9.29 -2.06 5.64
CA ARG A 43 -10.27 -1.19 6.31
C ARG A 43 -11.24 -1.98 7.21
N ALA A 44 -11.52 -3.23 6.89
CA ALA A 44 -12.35 -4.10 7.73
C ALA A 44 -11.61 -4.52 9.00
N GLU A 45 -10.31 -4.82 8.93
CA GLU A 45 -9.51 -5.28 10.07
C GLU A 45 -9.00 -4.15 10.96
N ARG A 46 -8.55 -3.03 10.37
CA ARG A 46 -8.05 -1.84 11.07
C ARG A 46 -8.61 -0.59 10.42
N PRO A 47 -9.75 -0.05 10.89
CA PRO A 47 -10.42 1.07 10.29
C PRO A 47 -9.50 2.29 10.09
N PHE A 48 -9.73 3.01 9.00
CA PHE A 48 -9.17 4.33 8.68
C PHE A 48 -10.01 4.96 7.58
N THR A 49 -9.96 6.29 7.49
CA THR A 49 -10.63 7.06 6.44
C THR A 49 -9.65 7.27 5.30
N ILE A 50 -10.11 7.05 4.06
CA ILE A 50 -9.38 7.44 2.86
C ILE A 50 -10.02 8.75 2.39
N ASP A 51 -9.40 9.87 2.73
CA ASP A 51 -9.89 11.20 2.35
C ASP A 51 -9.71 11.42 0.84
N ALA A 52 -8.59 10.94 0.28
CA ALA A 52 -8.34 10.93 -1.14
C ALA A 52 -7.41 9.77 -1.53
N ILE A 53 -7.55 9.25 -2.75
CA ILE A 53 -6.60 8.32 -3.35
C ILE A 53 -6.62 8.43 -4.87
N VAL A 54 -5.43 8.46 -5.49
CA VAL A 54 -5.24 8.34 -6.93
C VAL A 54 -4.26 7.22 -7.22
N ILE A 55 -4.59 6.37 -8.19
CA ILE A 55 -3.81 5.20 -8.58
C ILE A 55 -3.30 5.46 -10.00
N LEU A 56 -1.99 5.57 -10.13
CA LEU A 56 -1.26 5.69 -11.39
C LEU A 56 -0.60 4.34 -11.72
N PRO A 57 -0.07 4.16 -12.94
CA PRO A 57 0.51 2.87 -13.35
C PRO A 57 1.59 2.33 -12.40
N ASP A 58 2.54 3.19 -11.99
CA ASP A 58 3.72 2.82 -11.20
C ASP A 58 3.72 3.39 -9.78
N HIS A 59 2.74 4.21 -9.41
CA HIS A 59 2.63 4.76 -8.07
C HIS A 59 1.19 5.14 -7.70
N LEU A 60 0.97 5.42 -6.44
CA LEU A 60 -0.27 5.98 -5.94
C LEU A 60 0.03 7.09 -4.94
N HIS A 61 -0.92 8.02 -4.83
CA HIS A 61 -0.97 8.99 -3.76
C HIS A 61 -2.23 8.75 -2.94
N ALA A 62 -2.12 8.86 -1.62
CA ALA A 62 -3.26 8.71 -0.74
C ALA A 62 -3.19 9.69 0.43
N VAL A 63 -4.35 10.20 0.82
CA VAL A 63 -4.57 10.96 2.05
C VAL A 63 -5.42 10.11 2.96
N TRP A 64 -4.92 9.76 4.14
CA TRP A 64 -5.66 9.00 5.13
C TRP A 64 -5.77 9.75 6.45
N THR A 65 -6.92 9.63 7.10
CA THR A 65 -7.12 10.01 8.50
C THR A 65 -7.27 8.75 9.34
N LEU A 66 -6.45 8.65 10.39
CA LEU A 66 -6.49 7.51 11.30
C LEU A 66 -7.54 7.71 12.41
N PRO A 67 -8.04 6.64 13.04
CA PRO A 67 -8.87 6.75 14.24
C PRO A 67 -8.13 7.40 15.40
N ASP A 68 -8.89 7.98 16.32
CA ASP A 68 -8.35 8.48 17.59
C ASP A 68 -7.59 7.37 18.34
N GLY A 69 -6.46 7.74 18.95
CA GLY A 69 -5.59 6.80 19.64
C GLY A 69 -4.72 5.90 18.72
N ASP A 70 -4.88 5.98 17.40
CA ASP A 70 -4.12 5.16 16.44
C ASP A 70 -3.16 6.01 15.58
N ALA A 71 -1.89 5.60 15.56
CA ALA A 71 -0.84 6.19 14.73
C ALA A 71 -0.16 5.17 13.78
N ASP A 72 -0.67 3.95 13.70
CA ASP A 72 -0.07 2.84 12.94
C ASP A 72 -0.52 2.82 11.47
N TYR A 73 -0.25 3.91 10.74
CA TYR A 73 -0.36 3.91 9.28
C TYR A 73 0.66 2.96 8.63
N SER A 74 1.80 2.72 9.29
CA SER A 74 2.88 1.87 8.76
C SER A 74 2.48 0.40 8.70
N GLY A 75 1.81 -0.11 9.73
CA GLY A 75 1.26 -1.46 9.78
C GLY A 75 0.18 -1.66 8.71
N ARG A 76 -0.70 -0.67 8.52
CA ARG A 76 -1.72 -0.69 7.44
C ARG A 76 -1.09 -0.79 6.06
N TRP A 77 -0.08 0.03 5.78
CA TRP A 77 0.65 -0.05 4.50
C TRP A 77 1.35 -1.39 4.30
N ARG A 78 1.94 -1.97 5.36
CA ARG A 78 2.57 -3.29 5.28
C ARG A 78 1.57 -4.38 4.91
N ALA A 79 0.41 -4.40 5.56
CA ALA A 79 -0.64 -5.38 5.30
C ALA A 79 -1.24 -5.23 3.89
N ILE A 80 -1.52 -4.00 3.45
CA ILE A 80 -2.02 -3.74 2.07
C ILE A 80 -1.02 -4.26 1.03
N LYS A 81 0.28 -3.96 1.19
CA LYS A 81 1.32 -4.42 0.27
C LYS A 81 1.43 -5.95 0.26
N SER A 82 1.39 -6.57 1.43
CA SER A 82 1.48 -8.02 1.58
C SER A 82 0.29 -8.73 0.93
N ASN A 83 -0.93 -8.26 1.20
CA ASN A 83 -2.15 -8.80 0.61
C ASN A 83 -2.15 -8.63 -0.92
N PHE A 84 -1.90 -7.41 -1.43
CA PHE A 84 -1.86 -7.17 -2.88
C PHE A 84 -0.85 -8.07 -3.60
N THR A 85 0.35 -8.22 -3.03
CA THR A 85 1.39 -9.09 -3.58
C THR A 85 0.98 -10.56 -3.58
N HIS A 86 0.34 -11.01 -2.50
CA HIS A 86 -0.19 -12.37 -2.39
C HIS A 86 -1.27 -12.64 -3.46
N GLU A 87 -2.24 -11.74 -3.61
CA GLU A 87 -3.29 -11.83 -4.62
C GLU A 87 -2.73 -11.85 -6.06
N LEU A 88 -1.71 -11.04 -6.35
CA LEU A 88 -1.04 -11.07 -7.66
C LEU A 88 -0.35 -12.41 -7.95
N ARG A 89 0.24 -13.07 -6.94
CA ARG A 89 0.81 -14.41 -7.10
C ARG A 89 -0.27 -15.43 -7.43
N LEU A 90 -1.43 -15.34 -6.77
CA LEU A 90 -2.57 -16.22 -7.04
C LEU A 90 -3.18 -15.98 -8.42
N SER A 91 -3.15 -14.74 -8.93
CA SER A 91 -3.59 -14.41 -10.29
C SER A 91 -2.64 -14.87 -11.40
N ARG A 92 -1.68 -15.77 -11.09
CA ARG A 92 -0.69 -16.36 -12.01
C ARG A 92 0.22 -15.35 -12.72
N MET A 93 0.44 -14.18 -12.12
CA MET A 93 1.46 -13.27 -12.61
C MET A 93 2.84 -13.82 -12.21
N PRO A 94 3.83 -13.92 -13.12
CA PRO A 94 5.15 -14.42 -12.78
C PRO A 94 5.90 -13.38 -11.94
N LEU A 95 5.67 -13.43 -10.63
CA LEU A 95 6.39 -12.64 -9.65
C LEU A 95 7.54 -13.50 -9.10
N THR A 96 8.76 -13.24 -9.54
CA THR A 96 9.96 -13.85 -8.96
C THR A 96 10.43 -13.02 -7.76
N PRO A 97 10.43 -13.59 -6.54
CA PRO A 97 11.06 -12.95 -5.39
C PRO A 97 12.58 -12.85 -5.61
N ASP A 98 13.19 -11.76 -5.14
CA ASP A 98 14.63 -11.65 -5.05
C ASP A 98 15.18 -12.37 -3.80
N LYS A 99 16.50 -12.30 -3.58
CA LYS A 99 17.18 -12.96 -2.45
C LYS A 99 16.73 -12.45 -1.07
N ARG A 100 15.92 -11.38 -1.01
CA ARG A 100 15.35 -10.77 0.21
C ARG A 100 13.84 -10.97 0.33
N ASP A 101 13.26 -11.87 -0.47
CA ASP A 101 11.81 -12.09 -0.58
C ASP A 101 11.04 -10.84 -1.04
N GLU A 102 11.73 -9.93 -1.75
CA GLU A 102 11.13 -8.74 -2.36
C GLU A 102 10.80 -9.01 -3.83
N TYR A 103 9.62 -8.61 -4.27
CA TYR A 103 9.21 -8.77 -5.67
C TYR A 103 9.73 -7.60 -6.50
N ARG A 104 10.13 -7.87 -7.75
CA ARG A 104 10.46 -6.83 -8.74
C ARG A 104 9.19 -6.17 -9.29
N LEU A 105 8.35 -5.69 -8.39
CA LEU A 105 7.20 -4.85 -8.68
C LEU A 105 7.53 -3.44 -8.26
#